data_AF-H0JR93-F1
#
_entry.id   AF-H0JR93-F1
#
_cell.length_a   1.000
_cell.length_b   1.000
_cell.length_c   1.000
_cell.angle_alpha   90.00
_cell.angle_beta   90.00
_cell.angle_gamma   90.00
#
_symmetry.space_group_name_H-M   'P 1'
#
loop_
_entity.id
_entity.type
_entity.pdbx_description
1 polymer ?
#
loop_
_entity_poly.entity_id
_entity_poly.type
_entity_poly.pdbx_seq_one_letter_code
_entity_poly.pdbx_strand_id
1 'polypeptide(L)'
;MHTRDALEKGETTDRLAVVAAWWESQYFTDQERAALALAEEVTRPMEPGRHEWDNGALSDEQVSAVTWLAIVMNAWNRIAVRSHYPVAP
;
A
#
# COMPACT_ATOMS: atom_id res chain seq x y z
N MET A 1 4.21 11.52 7.18
CA MET A 1 2.90 12.01 6.68
C MET A 1 1.85 10.91 6.82
N HIS A 2 1.79 9.94 5.89
CA HIS A 2 0.69 8.96 5.86
C HIS A 2 0.55 8.06 7.10
N THR A 3 1.63 7.78 7.82
CA THR A 3 1.55 7.10 9.14
C THR A 3 0.70 7.88 10.13
N ARG A 4 0.86 9.22 10.20
CA ARG A 4 0.07 10.08 11.09
C ARG A 4 -1.38 10.14 10.63
N ASP A 5 -1.60 10.32 9.33
CA ASP A 5 -2.96 10.35 8.76
C ASP A 5 -3.70 9.02 8.99
N ALA A 6 -3.00 7.88 8.94
CA ALA A 6 -3.58 6.57 9.22
C ALA A 6 -3.99 6.43 10.70
N LEU A 7 -3.11 6.85 11.63
CA LEU A 7 -3.42 6.87 13.07
C LEU A 7 -4.62 7.78 13.37
N GLU A 8 -4.68 8.98 12.76
CA GLU A 8 -5.82 9.89 12.90
C GLU A 8 -7.14 9.29 12.38
N LYS A 9 -7.06 8.35 11.43
CA LYS A 9 -8.21 7.62 10.87
C LYS A 9 -8.51 6.29 11.58
N GLY A 10 -7.83 6.00 12.69
CA GLY A 10 -8.12 4.84 13.53
C GLY A 10 -7.30 3.58 13.22
N GLU A 11 -6.25 3.68 12.39
CA GLU A 11 -5.28 2.59 12.25
C GLU A 11 -4.46 2.41 13.54
N THR A 12 -3.93 1.22 13.76
CA THR A 12 -3.17 0.90 14.98
C THR A 12 -1.65 0.93 14.75
N THR A 13 -0.89 1.28 15.79
CA THR A 13 0.58 1.25 15.72
C THR A 13 1.11 -0.15 15.42
N ASP A 14 0.50 -1.20 15.98
CA ASP A 14 0.88 -2.59 15.73
C ASP A 14 0.77 -2.95 14.25
N ARG A 15 -0.38 -2.63 13.62
CA ARG A 15 -0.60 -2.87 12.18
C ARG A 15 0.38 -2.08 11.31
N LEU A 16 0.61 -0.81 11.64
CA LEU A 16 1.58 0.03 10.92
C LEU A 16 3.01 -0.49 11.05
N ALA A 17 3.38 -1.08 12.19
CA ALA A 17 4.71 -1.63 12.40
C ALA A 17 4.99 -2.87 11.54
N VAL A 18 3.95 -3.66 11.22
CA VAL A 18 4.09 -4.91 10.45
C VAL A 18 3.72 -4.78 8.97
N VAL A 19 3.19 -3.62 8.52
CA VAL A 19 2.69 -3.46 7.13
C VAL A 19 3.77 -3.71 6.07
N ALA A 20 5.04 -3.41 6.37
CA ALA A 20 6.15 -3.68 5.44
C ALA A 20 6.44 -5.18 5.24
N ALA A 21 5.93 -6.03 6.12
CA ALA A 21 6.03 -7.49 6.08
C ALA A 21 4.65 -8.13 6.25
N TRP A 22 3.62 -7.50 5.65
CA TRP A 22 2.21 -7.84 5.87
C TRP A 22 1.88 -9.32 5.67
N TRP A 23 2.58 -10.00 4.74
CA TRP A 23 2.37 -11.41 4.40
C TRP A 23 2.78 -12.39 5.51
N GLU A 24 3.69 -12.00 6.41
CA GLU A 24 4.09 -12.79 7.58
C GLU A 24 3.16 -12.58 8.77
N SER A 25 2.23 -11.63 8.68
CA SER A 25 1.42 -11.16 9.80
C SER A 25 -0.04 -11.63 9.68
N GLN A 26 -0.69 -11.84 10.83
CA GLN A 26 -2.12 -12.21 10.90
C GLN A 26 -3.04 -11.00 11.05
N TYR A 27 -2.50 -9.77 10.97
CA TYR A 27 -3.26 -8.56 11.23
C TYR A 27 -4.16 -8.13 10.06
N PHE A 28 -3.88 -8.60 8.84
CA PHE A 28 -4.56 -8.16 7.62
C PHE A 28 -5.50 -9.25 7.10
N THR A 29 -6.71 -8.82 6.76
CA THR A 29 -7.74 -9.65 6.10
C THR A 29 -7.33 -10.03 4.68
N ASP A 30 -8.00 -11.02 4.09
CA ASP A 30 -7.71 -11.45 2.72
C ASP A 30 -7.90 -10.32 1.69
N GLN A 31 -8.90 -9.46 1.91
CA GLN A 31 -9.14 -8.27 1.09
C GLN A 31 -7.99 -7.26 1.18
N GLU A 32 -7.48 -6.99 2.39
CA GLU A 32 -6.35 -6.09 2.59
C GLU A 32 -5.06 -6.68 1.99
N ARG A 33 -4.84 -7.98 2.15
CA ARG A 33 -3.69 -8.70 1.57
C ARG A 33 -3.70 -8.62 0.04
N ALA A 34 -4.85 -8.83 -0.59
CA ALA A 34 -5.00 -8.67 -2.03
C ALA A 34 -4.73 -7.22 -2.47
N ALA A 35 -5.22 -6.22 -1.72
CA ALA A 35 -4.95 -4.81 -2.00
C ALA A 35 -3.45 -4.46 -1.86
N LEU A 36 -2.76 -4.99 -0.85
CA LEU A 36 -1.33 -4.78 -0.65
C LEU A 36 -0.50 -5.46 -1.75
N ALA A 37 -0.84 -6.70 -2.13
CA ALA A 37 -0.21 -7.41 -3.24
C ALA A 37 -0.37 -6.64 -4.58
N LEU A 38 -1.57 -6.16 -4.88
CA LEU A 38 -1.84 -5.33 -6.06
C LEU A 38 -1.03 -4.02 -6.02
N ALA A 39 -0.97 -3.35 -4.87
CA ALA A 39 -0.19 -2.13 -4.72
C ALA A 39 1.32 -2.35 -4.93
N GLU A 40 1.86 -3.50 -4.50
CA GLU A 40 3.24 -3.91 -4.77
C GLU A 40 3.48 -4.16 -6.26
N GLU A 41 2.58 -4.89 -6.92
CA GLU A 41 2.66 -5.17 -8.37
C GLU A 41 2.61 -3.89 -9.20
N VAL A 42 1.68 -2.97 -8.89
CA VAL A 42 1.58 -1.67 -9.57
C VAL A 42 2.82 -0.81 -9.33
N THR A 43 3.44 -0.92 -8.14
CA THR A 43 4.67 -0.18 -7.83
C THR A 43 5.88 -0.71 -8.59
N ARG A 44 5.90 -2.01 -8.93
CA ARG A 44 7.00 -2.68 -9.64
C ARG A 44 6.46 -3.57 -10.77
N PRO A 45 5.90 -2.98 -11.85
CA PRO A 45 5.19 -3.74 -12.89
C PRO A 45 6.07 -4.68 -13.72
N MET A 46 7.40 -4.60 -13.58
CA MET A 46 8.35 -5.48 -14.26
C MET A 46 8.86 -6.63 -13.37
N GLU A 47 8.54 -6.61 -12.08
CA GLU A 47 8.87 -7.69 -11.15
C GLU A 47 7.64 -8.58 -10.98
N PRO A 48 7.79 -9.92 -11.05
CA PRO A 48 6.69 -10.82 -10.70
C PRO A 48 6.20 -10.51 -9.28
N GLY A 49 4.88 -10.35 -9.12
CA GLY A 49 4.26 -10.17 -7.82
C GLY A 49 4.65 -11.32 -6.88
N ARG A 50 5.07 -10.99 -5.66
CA ARG A 50 5.50 -12.00 -4.68
C ARG A 50 4.31 -12.80 -4.13
N HIS A 51 3.13 -12.19 -4.16
CA HIS A 51 1.87 -12.75 -3.67
C HIS A 51 0.79 -12.47 -4.71
N GLU A 52 -0.13 -13.42 -4.89
CA GLU A 52 -1.24 -13.31 -5.83
C GLU A 52 -2.31 -12.34 -5.29
N TRP A 53 -2.65 -11.32 -6.07
CA TRP A 53 -3.70 -10.36 -5.72
C TRP A 53 -5.07 -10.75 -6.28
N ASP A 54 -5.11 -11.43 -7.43
CA ASP A 54 -6.35 -11.78 -8.16
C ASP A 54 -6.98 -13.09 -7.64
N ASN A 55 -7.21 -13.14 -6.33
CA ASN A 55 -7.80 -14.29 -5.64
C ASN A 55 -9.33 -14.14 -5.43
N GLY A 56 -9.96 -13.15 -6.06
CA GLY A 56 -11.38 -12.83 -5.92
C GLY A 56 -11.77 -12.06 -4.65
N ALA A 57 -10.81 -11.65 -3.80
CA ALA A 57 -11.10 -10.87 -2.60
C ALA A 57 -11.41 -9.38 -2.89
N LEU A 58 -11.05 -8.89 -4.08
CA LEU A 58 -11.34 -7.53 -4.54
C LEU A 58 -12.41 -7.53 -5.62
N SER A 59 -13.31 -6.54 -5.60
CA SER A 59 -14.16 -6.23 -6.75
C SER A 59 -13.39 -5.44 -7.81
N ASP A 60 -13.88 -5.40 -9.05
CA ASP A 60 -13.30 -4.61 -10.15
C ASP A 60 -13.13 -3.12 -9.79
N GLU A 61 -14.08 -2.56 -9.03
CA GLU A 61 -14.02 -1.19 -8.53
C GLU A 61 -12.88 -1.00 -7.53
N GLN A 62 -12.66 -1.98 -6.64
CA GLN A 62 -11.58 -1.95 -5.67
C GLN A 62 -10.21 -2.12 -6.33
N VAL A 63 -10.09 -3.02 -7.31
CA VAL A 63 -8.88 -3.17 -8.14
C VAL A 63 -8.53 -1.84 -8.81
N SER A 64 -9.53 -1.19 -9.41
CA SER A 64 -9.36 0.12 -10.05
C SER A 64 -8.91 1.20 -9.05
N ALA A 65 -9.56 1.27 -7.89
CA ALA A 65 -9.25 2.25 -6.85
C ALA A 65 -7.84 2.07 -6.27
N VAL A 66 -7.46 0.82 -5.93
CA VAL A 66 -6.12 0.50 -5.40
C VAL A 66 -5.04 0.83 -6.45
N THR A 67 -5.27 0.47 -7.71
CA THR A 67 -4.36 0.81 -8.82
C THR A 67 -4.15 2.32 -8.92
N TRP A 68 -5.23 3.10 -8.90
CA TRP A 68 -5.17 4.55 -8.92
C TRP A 68 -4.39 5.12 -7.74
N LEU A 69 -4.69 4.67 -6.52
CA LEU A 69 -4.00 5.11 -5.31
C LEU A 69 -2.51 4.78 -5.34
N ALA A 70 -2.15 3.58 -5.79
CA ALA A 70 -0.76 3.16 -5.93
C ALA A 70 -0.02 4.03 -6.96
N ILE A 71 -0.61 4.34 -8.12
CA ILE A 71 -0.03 5.25 -9.12
C ILE A 71 0.17 6.65 -8.55
N VAL A 72 -0.85 7.20 -7.88
CA VAL A 72 -0.79 8.53 -7.27
C VAL A 72 0.32 8.58 -6.22
N MET A 73 0.39 7.60 -5.32
CA MET A 73 1.44 7.51 -4.31
C MET A 73 2.84 7.41 -4.95
N ASN A 74 2.96 6.62 -6.01
CA ASN A 74 4.19 6.49 -6.79
C ASN A 74 4.65 7.83 -7.41
N ALA A 75 3.72 8.64 -7.93
CA ALA A 75 4.02 9.97 -8.44
C ALA A 75 4.45 10.93 -7.32
N TRP A 76 3.72 10.97 -6.22
CA TRP A 76 4.05 11.79 -5.04
C TRP A 76 5.44 11.46 -4.48
N ASN A 77 5.74 10.18 -4.32
CA ASN A 77 7.05 9.73 -3.83
C ASN A 77 8.20 10.20 -4.74
N ARG A 78 8.02 10.09 -6.07
CA ARG A 78 9.03 10.56 -7.04
C ARG A 78 9.24 12.07 -6.94
N ILE A 79 8.16 12.85 -6.86
CA ILE A 79 8.25 14.30 -6.73
C ILE A 79 8.94 14.68 -5.41
N ALA A 80 8.47 14.16 -4.28
CA ALA A 80 8.96 14.51 -2.96
C ALA A 80 10.45 14.17 -2.78
N VAL A 81 10.89 13.01 -3.24
CA VAL A 81 12.30 12.60 -3.19
C VAL A 81 13.16 13.49 -4.09
N ARG A 82 12.72 13.77 -5.31
CA ARG A 82 13.51 14.59 -6.27
C ARG A 82 13.55 16.07 -5.91
N SER A 83 12.54 16.58 -5.23
CA SER A 83 12.51 17.97 -4.75
C SER A 83 13.17 18.17 -3.38
N HIS A 84 13.68 17.10 -2.76
CA HIS A 84 14.21 17.12 -1.39
C HIS A 84 13.20 17.69 -0.39
N TYR A 85 11.93 17.25 -0.49
CA TYR A 85 10.89 17.69 0.42
C TYR A 85 11.28 17.40 1.88
N PRO A 86 11.32 18.43 2.76
CA PRO A 86 11.75 18.24 4.15
C PRO A 86 10.68 17.50 4.94
N VAL A 87 11.09 16.45 5.65
CA VAL A 87 10.22 15.70 6.57
C VAL A 87 10.54 16.16 7.99
N ALA A 88 9.60 16.88 8.59
CA ALA A 88 9.70 17.27 10.00
C ALA A 88 9.54 16.03 10.91
N PRO A 89 10.17 16.04 12.10
CA PRO A 89 9.95 15.02 13.13
C PRO A 89 8.47 14.85 13.50
#